data_AF-A0A401RCM8-F1
#
_entry.id   AF-A0A401RCM8-F1
#
_cell.length_a   1.000
_cell.length_b   1.000
_cell.length_c   1.000
_cell.angle_alpha   90.00
_cell.angle_beta   90.00
_cell.angle_gamma   90.00
#
_symmetry.space_group_name_H-M   'P 1'
#
loop_
_entity.id
_entity.type
_entity.pdbx_description
1 polymer ?
#
loop_
_entity_poly.entity_id
_entity_poly.type
_entity_poly.pdbx_seq_one_letter_code
_entity_poly.pdbx_strand_id
1 'polypeptide(L)'
;MVSKPQSYTRVAPVVAREIRDALAVVQAMHALAVRAAVPRLTGDDLARMRAANDAFVRALDAEDPAAAVAADDALHAVPIVACGNEALAETIRRYTPLLRRLERRRFSSAAARASAARHDALIDACAAGDTETAVALSGAIWGGLEAEAAAEEEAAGTGAARDGTPARTAGS
;
A
#
# COMPACT_ATOMS: atom_id res chain seq x y z
N MET A 1 -39.90 25.85 -2.57
CA MET A 1 -39.32 24.89 -1.60
C MET A 1 -39.16 23.55 -2.31
N VAL A 2 -38.01 23.27 -2.92
CA VAL A 2 -37.53 21.91 -3.25
C VAL A 2 -36.01 21.95 -3.18
N SER A 3 -35.49 20.82 -2.71
CA SER A 3 -34.21 20.55 -2.05
C SER A 3 -32.93 20.72 -2.89
N LYS A 4 -31.84 21.08 -2.19
CA LYS A 4 -30.41 20.86 -2.53
C LYS A 4 -30.05 19.35 -2.39
N PRO A 5 -28.83 18.86 -2.70
CA PRO A 5 -27.71 19.49 -3.42
C PRO A 5 -27.02 18.59 -4.48
N GLN A 6 -26.31 19.20 -5.44
CA GLN A 6 -25.23 18.55 -6.20
C GLN A 6 -23.93 18.65 -5.37
N SER A 7 -23.46 17.55 -4.76
CA SER A 7 -22.23 17.52 -3.93
C SER A 7 -21.20 16.48 -4.38
N TYR A 8 -20.95 16.34 -5.69
CA TYR A 8 -20.06 15.27 -6.17
C TYR A 8 -18.61 15.69 -6.50
N THR A 9 -18.29 16.97 -6.68
CA THR A 9 -17.07 17.31 -7.47
C THR A 9 -15.85 17.83 -6.70
N ARG A 10 -15.87 17.91 -5.36
CA ARG A 10 -14.69 18.37 -4.58
C ARG A 10 -14.07 17.33 -3.65
N VAL A 11 -14.79 16.25 -3.34
CA VAL A 11 -14.35 15.28 -2.32
C VAL A 11 -13.40 14.24 -2.91
N ALA A 12 -13.69 13.69 -4.09
CA ALA A 12 -12.85 12.65 -4.71
C ALA A 12 -11.42 13.10 -5.06
N PRO A 13 -11.18 14.29 -5.67
CA PRO A 13 -9.81 14.74 -6.00
C PRO A 13 -8.96 15.05 -4.77
N VAL A 14 -9.59 15.52 -3.69
CA VAL A 14 -8.90 15.84 -2.43
C VAL A 14 -8.46 14.57 -1.73
N VAL A 15 -9.33 13.55 -1.67
CA VAL A 15 -9.02 12.24 -1.08
C VAL A 15 -7.86 11.56 -1.81
N ALA A 16 -7.78 11.67 -3.13
CA ALA A 16 -6.72 11.03 -3.89
C ALA A 16 -5.36 11.75 -3.77
N ARG A 17 -5.35 13.09 -3.66
CA ARG A 17 -4.12 13.83 -3.27
C ARG A 17 -3.66 13.48 -1.85
N GLU A 18 -4.58 13.43 -0.89
CA GLU A 18 -4.26 13.08 0.49
C GLU A 18 -3.63 11.68 0.60
N ILE A 19 -4.16 10.72 -0.16
CA ILE A 19 -3.60 9.37 -0.26
C ILE A 19 -2.18 9.37 -0.86
N ARG A 20 -1.97 10.10 -1.96
CA ARG A 20 -0.63 10.21 -2.58
C ARG A 20 0.39 10.83 -1.63
N ASP A 21 0.01 11.92 -0.97
CA ASP A 21 0.89 12.61 -0.02
C ASP A 21 1.22 11.68 1.16
N ALA A 22 0.23 10.93 1.66
CA ALA A 22 0.45 9.93 2.72
C ALA A 22 1.35 8.77 2.26
N LEU A 23 1.16 8.26 1.03
CA LEU A 23 2.00 7.21 0.45
C LEU A 23 3.46 7.65 0.33
N ALA A 24 3.70 8.86 -0.18
CA ALA A 24 5.06 9.39 -0.29
C ALA A 24 5.77 9.48 1.07
N VAL A 25 5.05 9.94 2.10
CA VAL A 25 5.57 9.99 3.48
C VAL A 25 5.85 8.58 4.01
N VAL A 26 4.91 7.65 3.88
CA VAL A 26 5.07 6.28 4.38
C VAL A 26 6.21 5.57 3.65
N GLN A 27 6.32 5.71 2.33
CA GLN A 27 7.42 5.17 1.52
C GLN A 27 8.78 5.68 2.04
N ALA A 28 8.92 6.99 2.26
CA ALA A 28 10.14 7.58 2.79
C ALA A 28 10.46 7.07 4.20
N MET A 29 9.44 6.90 5.06
CA MET A 29 9.62 6.35 6.41
C MET A 29 10.03 4.87 6.38
N HIS A 30 9.43 4.03 5.53
CA HIS A 30 9.86 2.63 5.40
C HIS A 30 11.28 2.51 4.87
N ALA A 31 11.66 3.32 3.89
CA ALA A 31 13.04 3.37 3.39
C ALA A 31 14.03 3.75 4.51
N LEU A 32 13.70 4.75 5.33
CA LEU A 32 14.52 5.13 6.48
C LEU A 32 14.59 4.02 7.54
N ALA A 33 13.46 3.36 7.83
CA ALA A 33 13.40 2.25 8.78
C ALA A 33 14.30 1.09 8.33
N VAL A 34 14.16 0.65 7.08
CA VAL A 34 14.98 -0.42 6.50
C VAL A 34 16.46 -0.05 6.54
N ARG A 35 16.82 1.16 6.11
CA ARG A 35 18.22 1.64 6.13
C ARG A 35 18.85 1.56 7.53
N ALA A 36 18.10 1.94 8.55
CA ALA A 36 18.57 1.92 9.93
C ALA A 36 18.50 0.53 10.58
N ALA A 37 17.57 -0.32 10.14
CA ALA A 37 17.34 -1.65 10.71
C ALA A 37 18.30 -2.71 10.18
N VAL A 38 18.62 -2.71 8.89
CA VAL A 38 19.38 -3.82 8.23
C VAL A 38 20.67 -4.18 8.99
N PRO A 39 21.53 -3.24 9.43
CA PRO A 39 22.74 -3.59 10.18
C PRO A 39 22.50 -4.19 11.57
N ARG A 40 21.25 -4.18 12.06
CA ARG A 40 20.86 -4.56 13.43
C ARG A 40 19.90 -5.74 13.47
N LEU A 41 19.40 -6.19 12.31
CA LEU A 41 18.47 -7.31 12.22
C LEU A 41 19.12 -8.60 12.73
N THR A 42 18.37 -9.34 13.53
CA THR A 42 18.80 -10.62 14.06
C THR A 42 18.25 -11.78 13.22
N GLY A 43 18.76 -12.99 13.45
CA GLY A 43 18.18 -14.21 12.86
C GLY A 43 16.70 -14.38 13.22
N ASP A 44 16.31 -14.01 14.43
CA ASP A 44 14.91 -14.07 14.89
C ASP A 44 14.02 -13.07 14.15
N ASP A 45 14.53 -11.86 13.87
CA ASP A 45 13.81 -10.87 13.08
C ASP A 45 13.57 -11.36 11.65
N LEU A 46 14.60 -11.93 11.01
CA LEU A 46 14.49 -12.50 9.67
C LEU A 46 13.53 -13.69 9.64
N ALA A 47 13.56 -14.56 10.67
CA ALA A 47 12.62 -15.66 10.80
C ALA A 47 11.16 -15.17 10.93
N ARG A 48 10.94 -14.08 11.69
CA ARG A 48 9.62 -13.44 11.79
C ARG A 48 9.15 -12.89 10.44
N MET A 49 10.03 -12.24 9.68
CA MET A 49 9.66 -11.74 8.35
C MET A 49 9.29 -12.89 7.40
N ARG A 50 10.06 -13.99 7.39
CA ARG A 50 9.75 -15.18 6.57
C ARG A 50 8.41 -15.81 6.97
N ALA A 51 8.18 -16.01 8.27
CA ALA A 51 6.93 -16.55 8.78
C ALA A 51 5.72 -15.68 8.42
N ALA A 52 5.90 -14.35 8.44
CA ALA A 52 4.88 -13.39 8.01
C ALA A 52 4.62 -13.49 6.49
N ASN A 53 5.65 -13.62 5.65
CA ASN A 53 5.45 -13.81 4.22
C ASN A 53 4.75 -15.14 3.89
N ASP A 54 5.10 -16.22 4.59
CA ASP A 54 4.41 -17.50 4.43
C ASP A 54 2.93 -17.41 4.84
N ALA A 55 2.63 -16.67 5.92
CA ALA A 55 1.26 -16.40 6.34
C ALA A 55 0.50 -15.56 5.30
N PHE A 56 1.18 -14.60 4.68
CA PHE A 56 0.64 -13.79 3.59
C PHE A 56 0.26 -14.68 2.41
N VAL A 57 1.16 -15.56 1.94
CA VAL A 57 0.87 -16.50 0.84
C VAL A 57 -0.32 -17.40 1.18
N ARG A 58 -0.36 -17.99 2.38
CA ARG A 58 -1.50 -18.83 2.80
C ARG A 58 -2.82 -18.06 2.81
N ALA A 59 -2.80 -16.80 3.24
CA ALA A 59 -3.99 -15.95 3.22
C ALA A 59 -4.47 -15.63 1.80
N LEU A 60 -3.55 -15.43 0.86
CA LEU A 60 -3.90 -15.27 -0.55
C LEU A 60 -4.53 -16.53 -1.16
N ASP A 61 -3.97 -17.70 -0.87
CA ASP A 61 -4.49 -18.99 -1.35
C ASP A 61 -5.87 -19.31 -0.76
N ALA A 62 -6.15 -18.82 0.45
CA ALA A 62 -7.43 -18.93 1.13
C ALA A 62 -8.44 -17.83 0.74
N GLU A 63 -8.07 -16.91 -0.16
CA GLU A 63 -8.87 -15.73 -0.52
C GLU A 63 -9.34 -14.92 0.70
N ASP A 64 -8.44 -14.72 1.67
CA ASP A 64 -8.67 -13.91 2.88
C ASP A 64 -7.83 -12.61 2.85
N PRO A 65 -8.35 -11.52 2.24
CA PRO A 65 -7.67 -10.24 2.21
C PRO A 65 -7.38 -9.64 3.58
N ALA A 66 -8.18 -9.96 4.61
CA ALA A 66 -7.96 -9.40 5.95
C ALA A 66 -6.73 -10.05 6.59
N ALA A 67 -6.62 -11.38 6.50
CA ALA A 67 -5.43 -12.09 6.94
C ALA A 67 -4.18 -11.72 6.12
N ALA A 68 -4.32 -11.49 4.81
CA ALA A 68 -3.21 -11.04 3.97
C ALA A 68 -2.68 -9.67 4.43
N VAL A 69 -3.55 -8.68 4.66
CA VAL A 69 -3.13 -7.37 5.19
C VAL A 69 -2.43 -7.51 6.54
N ALA A 70 -2.97 -8.32 7.45
CA ALA A 70 -2.36 -8.53 8.77
C ALA A 70 -0.97 -9.19 8.69
N ALA A 71 -0.76 -10.09 7.73
CA ALA A 71 0.53 -10.73 7.51
C ALA A 71 1.55 -9.77 6.88
N ASP A 72 1.13 -8.96 5.91
CA ASP A 72 1.96 -7.89 5.32
C ASP A 72 2.44 -6.91 6.40
N ASP A 73 1.56 -6.52 7.32
CA ASP A 73 1.90 -5.67 8.46
C ASP A 73 2.95 -6.26 9.38
N ALA A 74 2.78 -7.54 9.70
CA ALA A 74 3.69 -8.24 10.58
C ALA A 74 5.10 -8.28 9.97
N LEU A 75 5.19 -8.41 8.65
CA LEU A 75 6.46 -8.35 7.92
C LEU A 75 7.08 -6.96 7.99
N HIS A 76 6.34 -5.92 7.60
CA HIS A 76 6.89 -4.56 7.52
C HIS A 76 7.11 -3.89 8.88
N ALA A 77 6.44 -4.37 9.93
CA ALA A 77 6.69 -3.93 11.30
C ALA A 77 8.09 -4.30 11.80
N VAL A 78 8.71 -5.37 11.28
CA VAL A 78 10.02 -5.83 11.76
C VAL A 78 11.11 -4.76 11.58
N PRO A 79 11.37 -4.20 10.38
CA PRO A 79 12.31 -3.09 10.23
C PRO A 79 11.93 -1.84 11.04
N ILE A 80 10.65 -1.53 11.17
CA ILE A 80 10.19 -0.36 11.94
C ILE A 80 10.56 -0.52 13.42
N VAL A 81 10.33 -1.69 14.00
CA VAL A 81 10.69 -1.96 15.40
C VAL A 81 12.20 -2.04 15.57
N ALA A 82 12.90 -2.75 14.69
CA ALA A 82 14.34 -2.96 14.78
C ALA A 82 15.16 -1.66 14.63
N CYS A 83 14.66 -0.67 13.88
CA CYS A 83 15.35 0.62 13.75
C CYS A 83 15.35 1.43 15.06
N GLY A 84 14.39 1.20 15.95
CA GLY A 84 14.27 1.88 17.25
C GLY A 84 13.92 3.37 17.17
N ASN A 85 13.39 3.84 16.03
CA ASN A 85 13.00 5.23 15.85
C ASN A 85 11.50 5.42 16.13
N GLU A 86 11.17 5.84 17.34
CA GLU A 86 9.77 5.97 17.78
C GLU A 86 9.00 7.05 17.00
N ALA A 87 9.67 8.14 16.61
CA ALA A 87 9.04 9.22 15.83
C ALA A 87 8.62 8.75 14.43
N LEU A 88 9.47 7.92 13.80
CA LEU A 88 9.15 7.26 12.53
C LEU A 88 7.98 6.29 12.72
N ALA A 89 8.03 5.44 13.75
CA ALA A 89 6.98 4.46 14.03
C ALA A 89 5.63 5.14 14.27
N GLU A 90 5.58 6.23 15.03
CA GLU A 90 4.36 7.02 15.25
C GLU A 90 3.82 7.63 13.96
N THR A 91 4.71 8.15 13.10
CA THR A 91 4.32 8.72 11.81
C THR A 91 3.69 7.67 10.92
N ILE A 92 4.28 6.48 10.80
CA ILE A 92 3.69 5.37 10.03
C ILE A 92 2.33 5.00 10.61
N ARG A 93 2.23 4.77 11.93
CA ARG A 93 0.97 4.41 12.61
C ARG A 93 -0.17 5.38 12.33
N ARG A 94 0.13 6.69 12.18
CA ARG A 94 -0.86 7.73 11.86
C ARG A 94 -1.48 7.54 10.47
N TYR A 95 -0.68 7.16 9.48
CA TYR A 95 -1.12 7.06 8.08
C TYR A 95 -1.58 5.65 7.70
N THR A 96 -1.14 4.61 8.41
CA THR A 96 -1.51 3.21 8.14
C THR A 96 -3.02 3.00 7.92
N PRO A 97 -3.96 3.53 8.76
CA PRO A 97 -5.40 3.29 8.57
C PRO A 97 -5.95 3.80 7.23
N LEU A 98 -5.40 4.90 6.71
CA LEU A 98 -5.78 5.49 5.42
C LEU A 98 -5.36 4.56 4.27
N LEU A 99 -4.14 4.03 4.33
CA LEU A 99 -3.56 3.18 3.29
C LEU A 99 -4.16 1.76 3.26
N ARG A 100 -4.53 1.21 4.43
CA ARG A 100 -5.20 -0.11 4.55
C ARG A 100 -6.44 -0.26 3.69
N ARG A 101 -7.18 0.84 3.50
CA ARG A 101 -8.41 0.82 2.71
C ARG A 101 -8.13 0.53 1.24
N LEU A 102 -6.94 0.88 0.76
CA LEU A 102 -6.47 0.65 -0.61
C LEU A 102 -5.89 -0.77 -0.74
N GLU A 103 -5.02 -1.15 0.19
CA GLU A 103 -4.37 -2.48 0.22
C GLU A 103 -5.37 -3.64 0.21
N ARG A 104 -6.48 -3.54 0.96
CA ARG A 104 -7.52 -4.57 0.98
C ARG A 104 -8.13 -4.87 -0.41
N ARG A 105 -8.17 -3.88 -1.30
CA ARG A 105 -8.67 -4.05 -2.68
C ARG A 105 -7.60 -4.65 -3.60
N ARG A 106 -6.33 -4.36 -3.32
CA ARG A 106 -5.18 -4.88 -4.06
C ARG A 106 -4.99 -6.38 -3.84
N PHE A 107 -5.11 -6.84 -2.60
CA PHE A 107 -4.82 -8.22 -2.24
C PHE A 107 -5.89 -9.25 -2.65
N SER A 108 -6.98 -8.82 -3.30
CA SER A 108 -7.95 -9.71 -3.93
C SER A 108 -7.64 -10.01 -5.42
N SER A 109 -6.40 -9.80 -5.88
CA SER A 109 -6.04 -9.85 -7.30
C SER A 109 -4.71 -10.55 -7.59
N ALA A 110 -4.42 -10.80 -8.87
CA ALA A 110 -3.15 -11.35 -9.35
C ALA A 110 -1.91 -10.55 -8.91
N ALA A 111 -2.07 -9.26 -8.59
CA ALA A 111 -1.00 -8.39 -8.07
C ALA A 111 -0.48 -8.82 -6.68
N ALA A 112 -1.24 -9.68 -5.97
CA ALA A 112 -0.89 -10.15 -4.64
C ALA A 112 0.27 -11.16 -4.64
N ARG A 113 0.31 -12.09 -5.62
CA ARG A 113 1.45 -13.04 -5.73
C ARG A 113 2.76 -12.35 -6.05
N ALA A 114 2.73 -11.31 -6.88
CA ALA A 114 3.89 -10.47 -7.13
C ALA A 114 4.36 -9.70 -5.88
N SER A 115 3.52 -9.56 -4.85
CA SER A 115 3.91 -9.00 -3.55
C SER A 115 4.74 -9.98 -2.74
N ALA A 116 4.30 -11.25 -2.66
CA ALA A 116 5.03 -12.28 -1.93
C ALA A 116 6.47 -12.45 -2.44
N ALA A 117 6.68 -12.47 -3.76
CA ALA A 117 8.02 -12.56 -4.35
C ALA A 117 8.89 -11.33 -4.05
N ARG A 118 8.30 -10.13 -3.99
CA ARG A 118 9.02 -8.90 -3.59
C ARG A 118 9.39 -8.92 -2.12
N HIS A 119 8.54 -9.48 -1.26
CA HIS A 119 8.84 -9.67 0.15
C HIS A 119 10.01 -10.64 0.34
N ASP A 120 10.05 -11.76 -0.38
CA ASP A 120 11.19 -12.69 -0.32
C ASP A 120 12.50 -12.00 -0.72
N ALA A 121 12.49 -11.25 -1.82
CA ALA A 121 13.66 -10.48 -2.24
C ALA A 121 14.12 -9.46 -1.18
N LEU A 122 13.19 -8.78 -0.54
CA LEU A 122 13.49 -7.84 0.56
C LEU A 122 14.13 -8.57 1.74
N ILE A 123 13.56 -9.71 2.15
CA ILE A 123 14.07 -10.52 3.25
C ILE A 123 15.48 -11.02 2.94
N ASP A 124 15.74 -11.46 1.72
CA ASP A 124 17.06 -11.96 1.32
C ASP A 124 18.11 -10.85 1.28
N ALA A 125 17.74 -9.64 0.81
CA ALA A 125 18.62 -8.47 0.89
C ALA A 125 18.93 -8.09 2.35
N CYS A 126 17.92 -8.09 3.22
CA CYS A 126 18.11 -7.89 4.66
C CYS A 126 19.04 -8.95 5.27
N ALA A 127 18.85 -10.22 4.92
CA ALA A 127 19.67 -11.33 5.42
C ALA A 127 21.13 -11.26 4.94
N ALA A 128 21.36 -10.73 3.73
CA ALA A 128 22.69 -10.47 3.20
C ALA A 128 23.36 -9.21 3.78
N GLY A 129 22.63 -8.39 4.55
CA GLY A 129 23.11 -7.08 5.01
C GLY A 129 23.20 -6.03 3.90
N ASP A 130 22.64 -6.32 2.71
CA ASP A 130 22.65 -5.40 1.57
C ASP A 130 21.59 -4.30 1.77
N THR A 131 22.02 -3.26 2.49
CA THR A 131 21.16 -2.15 2.91
C THR A 131 20.61 -1.38 1.72
N GLU A 132 21.41 -1.14 0.67
CA GLU A 132 20.95 -0.35 -0.47
C GLU A 132 19.91 -1.10 -1.29
N THR A 133 20.13 -2.40 -1.52
CA THR A 133 19.16 -3.24 -2.21
C THR A 133 17.87 -3.38 -1.40
N ALA A 134 17.96 -3.59 -0.08
CA ALA A 134 16.79 -3.65 0.80
C ALA A 134 15.99 -2.34 0.76
N VAL A 135 16.65 -1.18 0.78
CA VAL A 135 15.98 0.13 0.67
C VAL A 135 15.30 0.30 -0.68
N ALA A 136 15.97 -0.06 -1.78
CA ALA A 136 15.38 0.01 -3.12
C ALA A 136 14.15 -0.89 -3.27
N LEU A 137 14.22 -2.12 -2.76
CA LEU A 137 13.10 -3.07 -2.76
C LEU A 137 11.94 -2.57 -1.91
N SER A 138 12.22 -2.03 -0.73
CA SER A 138 11.21 -1.38 0.11
C SER A 138 10.52 -0.24 -0.64
N GLY A 139 11.29 0.64 -1.29
CA GLY A 139 10.75 1.71 -2.12
C GLY A 139 9.83 1.20 -3.24
N ALA A 140 10.24 0.14 -3.95
CA ALA A 140 9.42 -0.47 -5.00
C ALA A 140 8.12 -1.12 -4.47
N ILE A 141 8.14 -1.67 -3.24
CA ILE A 141 6.95 -2.24 -2.61
C ILE A 141 5.88 -1.17 -2.39
N TRP A 142 6.27 -0.06 -1.77
CA TRP A 142 5.37 1.04 -1.44
C TRP A 142 5.05 1.93 -2.65
N GLY A 143 5.98 2.10 -3.59
CA GLY A 143 5.77 2.86 -4.84
C GLY A 143 4.81 2.18 -5.81
N GLY A 144 4.67 0.85 -5.75
CA GLY A 144 3.62 0.14 -6.49
C GLY A 144 2.19 0.56 -6.14
N LEU A 145 1.97 1.11 -4.93
CA LEU A 145 0.66 1.61 -4.50
C LEU A 145 0.32 2.98 -5.11
N GLU A 146 1.33 3.80 -5.43
CA GLU A 146 1.13 5.13 -6.02
C GLU A 146 0.58 5.05 -7.45
N ALA A 147 1.09 4.12 -8.26
CA ALA A 147 0.63 3.90 -9.63
C ALA A 147 -0.84 3.47 -9.71
N GLU A 148 -1.32 2.73 -8.70
CA GLU A 148 -2.70 2.26 -8.61
C GLU A 148 -3.64 3.33 -8.08
N ALA A 149 -3.22 4.13 -7.10
CA ALA A 149 -3.97 5.31 -6.67
C ALA A 149 -4.20 6.29 -7.84
N ALA A 150 -3.21 6.43 -8.73
CA ALA A 150 -3.34 7.20 -9.96
C ALA A 150 -4.32 6.57 -10.98
N ALA A 151 -4.29 5.23 -11.14
CA ALA A 151 -5.22 4.52 -12.03
C ALA A 151 -6.68 4.60 -11.54
N GLU A 152 -6.91 4.60 -10.22
CA GLU A 152 -8.24 4.79 -9.63
C GLU A 152 -8.80 6.20 -9.89
N GLU A 153 -7.96 7.24 -9.83
CA GLU A 153 -8.36 8.60 -10.21
C GLU A 153 -8.83 8.65 -11.67
N GLU A 154 -8.11 7.97 -12.56
CA GLU A 154 -8.38 7.96 -13.99
C GLU A 154 -9.69 7.19 -14.31
N ALA A 155 -9.92 6.05 -13.64
CA ALA A 155 -11.15 5.26 -13.75
C ALA A 155 -12.39 5.96 -13.17
N ALA A 156 -12.25 6.64 -12.03
CA ALA A 156 -13.33 7.42 -11.42
C ALA A 156 -13.69 8.66 -12.26
N GLY A 157 -12.71 9.25 -12.95
CA GLY A 157 -12.92 10.34 -13.91
C GLY A 157 -13.62 9.90 -15.20
N THR A 158 -13.33 8.69 -15.71
CA THR A 158 -13.93 8.18 -16.97
C THR A 158 -15.36 7.64 -16.79
N GLY A 159 -15.72 7.12 -15.62
CA GLY A 159 -17.09 6.65 -15.34
C GLY A 159 -18.14 7.77 -15.36
N ALA A 160 -17.78 8.97 -14.91
CA ALA A 160 -18.68 10.13 -14.89
C ALA A 160 -18.94 10.75 -16.28
N ALA A 161 -18.06 10.51 -17.26
CA ALA A 161 -18.20 11.04 -18.62
C ALA A 161 -19.17 10.24 -19.50
N ARG A 162 -19.51 8.99 -19.13
CA ARG A 162 -20.34 8.08 -19.95
C ARG A 162 -21.85 8.23 -19.73
N ASP A 163 -22.30 8.83 -18.63
CA ASP A 163 -23.73 9.06 -18.33
C ASP A 163 -24.29 10.39 -18.89
N GLY A 164 -23.49 11.10 -19.69
CA GLY A 164 -23.79 12.47 -20.13
C GLY A 164 -24.41 12.66 -21.52
N THR A 165 -25.00 11.64 -22.15
CA THR A 165 -25.65 11.82 -23.47
C THR A 165 -27.13 11.44 -23.46
N PRO A 166 -28.07 12.40 -23.46
CA PRO A 166 -29.41 12.11 -23.92
C PRO A 166 -29.41 12.14 -25.46
N ALA A 167 -29.76 11.01 -26.06
CA ALA A 167 -30.17 10.94 -27.45
C ALA A 167 -31.40 11.83 -27.65
N ARG A 168 -31.28 12.93 -28.41
CA ARG A 168 -32.45 13.62 -28.95
C ARG A 168 -32.91 12.91 -30.21
N THR A 169 -34.00 12.18 -30.09
CA THR A 169 -34.83 11.69 -31.20
C THR A 169 -36.06 12.60 -31.39
N ALA A 170 -36.57 12.60 -32.63
CA ALA A 170 -37.79 13.23 -33.18
C ALA A 170 -37.72 14.76 -33.37
N GLY A 171 -37.97 15.31 -34.58
CA GLY A 171 -39.22 15.26 -35.37
C GLY A 171 -40.01 16.54 -35.04
N SER A 172 -40.37 17.44 -35.97
CA SER A 172 -40.83 17.34 -37.36
C SER A 172 -40.33 18.50 -38.22
#